data_AF-A0A8T3CV19-F1
#
_entry.id   AF-A0A8T3CV19-F1
#
_cell.length_a   1.000
_cell.length_b   1.000
_cell.length_c   1.000
_cell.angle_alpha   90.00
_cell.angle_beta   90.00
_cell.angle_gamma   90.00
#
_symmetry.space_group_name_H-M   'P 1'
#
loop_
_entity.id
_entity.type
_entity.pdbx_description
1 polymer ?
#
loop_
_entity_poly.entity_id
_entity_poly.type
_entity_poly.pdbx_seq_one_letter_code
_entity_poly.pdbx_strand_id
1 'polypeptide(L)'
;MVFSSPSELHPSQIHPSHLFLQNFVANVCETLEETGDVERLARFLWSLPVAPGACSAINKHESIMRARAVVAFHTGSFRDLYHILEHHKFTKDSHGKLQAMWLEAHYLEAERLRGRPLGPVDKYRVRKKFPLPNTIWDGEQKNHCFKERTRGLLREWYLQDPYPNPGKKRELARATGLTATQVGNWFKNRRQRDRAAAAKNRLQHHGIGVDGMRLLGPHDSPSAAASPTTSVSSMMDRIDTGTSVLSPPSSDSEFDV
;
A
#
# COMPACT_ATOMS: atom_id res chain seq x y z
N MET A 1 4.09 12.66 73.60
CA MET A 1 4.47 11.77 72.49
C MET A 1 3.43 11.96 71.40
N VAL A 2 3.71 12.81 70.42
CA VAL A 2 2.77 13.14 69.34
C VAL A 2 3.21 12.38 68.10
N PHE A 3 2.30 11.55 67.58
CA PHE A 3 2.41 10.86 66.30
C PHE A 3 2.55 11.88 65.16
N SER A 4 3.51 11.68 64.26
CA SER A 4 3.52 12.29 62.93
C SER A 4 3.77 11.21 61.88
N SER A 5 2.84 11.15 60.93
CA SER A 5 2.70 10.22 59.81
C SER A 5 3.91 10.13 58.86
N PRO A 6 4.00 9.05 58.05
CA PRO A 6 4.98 8.94 56.97
C PRO A 6 4.52 9.77 55.76
N SER A 7 5.35 10.73 55.34
CA SER A 7 5.12 11.53 54.15
C SER A 7 5.24 10.70 52.87
N GLU A 8 4.30 10.96 51.98
CA GLU A 8 4.02 10.30 50.71
C GLU A 8 5.21 10.28 49.73
N LEU A 9 5.30 9.19 48.97
CA LEU A 9 6.20 9.04 47.82
C LEU A 9 5.82 10.03 46.70
N HIS A 10 6.68 11.01 46.43
CA HIS A 10 6.52 11.93 45.30
C HIS A 10 7.25 11.40 44.04
N PRO A 11 6.58 11.29 42.87
CA PRO A 11 7.21 10.81 41.65
C PRO A 11 7.72 11.97 40.81
N SER A 12 8.94 12.47 41.06
CA SER A 12 9.56 13.45 40.16
C SER A 12 11.05 13.68 40.44
N GLN A 13 11.93 12.81 39.96
CA GLN A 13 13.32 13.19 39.69
C GLN A 13 13.73 12.70 38.30
N ILE A 14 13.38 13.49 37.28
CA ILE A 14 14.03 13.40 35.97
C ILE A 14 15.36 14.14 36.12
N HIS A 15 16.46 13.39 36.27
CA HIS A 15 17.79 13.96 36.45
C HIS A 15 18.29 14.70 35.19
N PRO A 16 19.01 15.84 35.32
CA PRO A 16 19.56 16.62 34.20
C PRO A 16 20.47 15.81 33.26
N SER A 17 21.17 14.81 33.79
CA SER A 17 22.00 13.87 33.02
C SER A 17 21.20 13.04 32.02
N HIS A 18 19.93 12.76 32.33
CA HIS A 18 19.04 11.95 31.50
C HIS A 18 18.56 12.70 30.25
N LEU A 19 18.31 14.01 30.37
CA LEU A 19 17.93 14.88 29.25
C LEU A 19 19.13 15.13 28.32
N PHE A 20 20.32 15.31 28.89
CA PHE A 20 21.55 15.46 28.10
C PHE A 20 21.85 14.21 27.27
N LEU A 21 21.69 13.02 27.86
CA LEU A 21 21.90 11.75 27.15
C LEU A 21 20.89 11.55 26.02
N GLN A 22 19.62 11.93 26.21
CA GLN A 22 18.58 11.81 25.17
C GLN A 22 18.87 12.70 23.96
N ASN A 23 19.20 13.96 24.20
CA ASN A 23 19.53 14.90 23.12
C ASN A 23 20.83 14.50 22.41
N PHE A 24 21.82 13.99 23.15
CA PHE A 24 23.03 13.46 22.55
C PHE A 24 22.74 12.24 21.65
N VAL A 25 21.96 11.28 22.14
CA VAL A 25 21.57 10.09 21.36
C VAL A 25 20.76 10.49 20.12
N ALA A 26 19.85 11.45 20.25
CA ALA A 26 19.09 12.02 19.15
C ALA A 26 19.99 12.63 18.06
N ASN A 27 20.95 13.47 18.44
CA ASN A 27 21.89 14.10 17.51
C ASN A 27 22.77 13.06 16.81
N VAL A 28 23.24 12.03 17.53
CA VAL A 28 24.02 10.93 16.92
C VAL A 28 23.16 10.15 15.92
N CYS A 29 21.88 9.89 16.22
CA CYS A 29 20.96 9.25 15.28
C CYS A 29 20.77 10.08 14.02
N GLU A 30 20.60 11.41 14.16
CA GLU A 30 20.45 12.33 13.03
C GLU A 30 21.70 12.33 12.14
N THR A 31 22.88 12.48 12.72
CA THR A 31 24.14 12.48 11.96
C THR A 31 24.35 11.15 11.22
N LEU A 32 24.11 10.01 11.87
CA LEU A 32 24.27 8.69 11.25
C LEU A 32 23.23 8.42 10.17
N GLU A 33 22.02 8.98 10.31
CA GLU A 33 20.99 8.88 9.29
C GLU A 33 21.32 9.74 8.06
N GLU A 34 21.89 10.94 8.26
CA GLU A 34 22.33 11.84 7.18
C GLU A 34 23.52 11.30 6.40
N THR A 35 24.48 10.64 7.08
CA THR A 35 25.61 10.00 6.40
C THR A 35 25.22 8.74 5.64
N GLY A 36 24.04 8.18 5.91
CA GLY A 36 23.55 6.95 5.29
C GLY A 36 24.21 5.66 5.81
N ASP A 37 24.99 5.73 6.88
CA ASP A 37 25.63 4.54 7.50
C ASP A 37 24.63 3.80 8.42
N VAL A 38 23.68 3.11 7.78
CA VAL A 38 22.58 2.42 8.48
C VAL A 38 23.09 1.27 9.35
N GLU A 39 24.20 0.62 8.98
CA GLU A 39 24.77 -0.45 9.80
C GLU A 39 25.34 0.08 11.11
N ARG A 40 26.07 1.20 11.06
CA ARG A 40 26.58 1.85 12.27
C ARG A 40 25.43 2.39 13.13
N LEU A 41 24.38 2.91 12.50
CA LEU A 41 23.15 3.30 13.19
C LEU A 41 22.51 2.11 13.92
N ALA A 42 22.42 0.95 13.27
CA ALA A 42 21.87 -0.26 13.88
C ALA A 42 22.68 -0.73 15.10
N ARG A 43 24.02 -0.77 14.99
CA ARG A 43 24.91 -1.11 16.11
C ARG A 43 24.77 -0.13 17.26
N PHE A 44 24.70 1.18 16.95
CA PHE A 44 24.51 2.21 17.95
C PHE A 44 23.17 2.05 18.69
N LEU A 45 22.07 1.89 17.97
CA LEU A 45 20.74 1.68 18.56
C LEU A 45 20.66 0.41 19.41
N TRP A 46 21.36 -0.66 19.03
CA TRP A 46 21.47 -1.89 19.82
C TRP A 46 22.25 -1.69 21.13
N SER A 47 23.24 -0.79 21.13
CA SER A 47 24.07 -0.50 22.30
C SER A 47 23.39 0.41 23.34
N LEU A 48 22.21 0.96 23.05
CA LEU A 48 21.52 1.88 23.95
C LEU A 48 21.08 1.17 25.24
N PRO A 49 21.15 1.86 26.39
CA PRO A 49 20.81 1.27 27.69
C PRO A 49 19.36 0.80 27.72
N VAL A 50 19.17 -0.49 28.03
CA VAL A 50 17.85 -1.16 28.09
C VAL A 50 17.14 -0.92 29.44
N ALA A 51 17.71 -0.10 30.32
CA ALA A 51 17.10 0.22 31.61
C ALA A 51 15.67 0.77 31.40
N PRO A 52 14.63 0.22 32.08
CA PRO A 52 13.22 0.54 31.77
C PRO A 52 12.88 2.03 31.80
N GLY A 53 13.46 2.76 32.76
CA GLY A 53 13.29 4.22 32.88
C GLY A 53 13.93 5.00 31.72
N ALA A 54 15.14 4.61 31.31
CA ALA A 54 15.84 5.25 30.21
C ALA A 54 15.22 4.95 28.85
N CYS A 55 14.82 3.69 28.62
CA CYS A 55 14.19 3.24 27.39
C CYS A 55 12.86 3.98 27.13
N SER A 56 12.04 4.15 28.17
CA SER A 56 10.74 4.84 28.04
C SER A 56 10.86 6.28 27.58
N ALA A 57 11.93 6.97 27.97
CA ALA A 57 12.11 8.38 27.67
C ALA A 57 12.99 8.61 26.42
N ILE A 58 13.86 7.64 26.07
CA ILE A 58 14.53 7.55 24.76
C ILE A 58 13.50 7.34 23.63
N ASN A 59 12.53 6.44 23.83
CA ASN A 59 11.48 6.15 22.82
C ASN A 59 10.44 7.28 22.65
N LYS A 60 10.54 8.36 23.44
CA LYS A 60 9.75 9.58 23.22
C LYS A 60 10.34 10.48 22.14
N HIS A 61 11.65 10.36 21.88
CA HIS A 61 12.32 11.24 20.93
C HIS A 61 12.05 10.80 19.50
N GLU A 62 11.51 11.70 18.68
CA GLU A 62 11.13 11.40 17.29
C GLU A 62 12.32 10.90 16.46
N SER A 63 13.48 11.56 16.56
CA SER A 63 14.66 11.18 15.75
C SER A 63 15.14 9.76 16.03
N ILE A 64 14.96 9.28 17.26
CA ILE A 64 15.33 7.92 17.65
C ILE A 64 14.33 6.92 17.07
N MET A 65 13.04 7.24 17.12
CA MET A 65 12.00 6.40 16.51
C MET A 65 12.13 6.36 14.98
N ARG A 66 12.48 7.49 14.36
CA ARG A 66 12.80 7.58 12.93
C ARG A 66 14.01 6.73 12.57
N ALA A 67 15.10 6.84 13.32
CA ALA A 67 16.30 6.03 13.13
C ALA A 67 16.00 4.52 13.26
N ARG A 68 15.19 4.12 14.25
CA ARG A 68 14.72 2.73 14.40
C ARG A 68 13.90 2.27 13.20
N ALA A 69 13.01 3.12 12.67
CA ALA A 69 12.25 2.82 11.46
C ALA A 69 13.16 2.62 10.23
N VAL A 70 14.17 3.48 10.06
CA VAL A 70 15.17 3.35 8.98
C VAL A 70 15.94 2.03 9.08
N VAL A 71 16.41 1.67 10.26
CA VAL A 71 17.10 0.40 10.49
C VAL A 71 16.17 -0.80 10.24
N ALA A 72 14.92 -0.75 10.71
CA ALA A 72 13.94 -1.81 10.48
C ALA A 72 13.65 -2.01 8.99
N PHE A 73 13.56 -0.92 8.22
CA PHE A 73 13.39 -0.97 6.77
C PHE A 73 14.59 -1.62 6.07
N HIS A 74 15.82 -1.20 6.40
CA HIS A 74 17.04 -1.71 5.77
C HIS A 74 17.35 -3.17 6.12
N THR A 75 16.98 -3.61 7.33
CA THR A 75 17.15 -5.02 7.77
C THR A 75 16.05 -5.95 7.24
N GLY A 76 15.02 -5.40 6.58
CA GLY A 76 13.87 -6.16 6.10
C GLY A 76 12.89 -6.57 7.21
N SER A 77 13.03 -6.06 8.43
CA SER A 77 12.06 -6.25 9.51
C SER A 77 10.85 -5.33 9.34
N PHE A 78 10.05 -5.59 8.31
CA PHE A 78 8.91 -4.75 7.98
C PHE A 78 7.83 -4.72 9.07
N ARG A 79 7.70 -5.80 9.84
CA ARG A 79 6.77 -5.85 10.98
C ARG A 79 7.10 -4.79 12.03
N ASP A 80 8.37 -4.61 12.35
CA ASP A 80 8.81 -3.60 13.33
C ASP A 80 8.66 -2.19 12.76
N LEU A 81 8.96 -2.02 11.46
CA LEU A 81 8.71 -0.77 10.75
C LEU A 81 7.24 -0.36 10.86
N TYR A 82 6.30 -1.26 10.54
CA TYR A 82 4.87 -0.98 10.64
C TYR A 82 4.45 -0.62 12.06
N HIS A 83 4.93 -1.38 13.05
CA HIS A 83 4.65 -1.11 14.45
C HIS A 83 5.11 0.30 14.87
N ILE A 84 6.33 0.70 14.53
CA ILE A 84 6.86 2.02 14.85
C ILE A 84 6.01 3.11 14.17
N LEU A 85 5.74 2.94 12.87
CA LEU A 85 5.01 3.93 12.10
C LEU A 85 3.56 4.07 12.55
N GLU A 86 2.89 3.03 13.04
CA GLU A 86 1.50 3.08 13.50
C GLU A 86 1.32 3.66 14.90
N HIS A 87 2.33 3.57 15.78
CA HIS A 87 2.19 3.88 17.21
C HIS A 87 2.87 5.19 17.64
N HIS A 88 3.78 5.73 16.83
CA HIS A 88 4.50 6.97 17.14
C HIS A 88 4.12 8.08 16.17
N LYS A 89 3.84 9.28 16.69
CA LYS A 89 3.57 10.46 15.86
C LYS A 89 4.88 11.10 15.43
N PHE A 90 4.90 11.59 14.19
CA PHE A 90 6.06 12.26 13.60
C PHE A 90 5.71 13.67 13.15
N THR A 91 6.69 14.56 13.11
CA THR A 91 6.60 15.88 12.51
C THR A 91 6.47 15.80 10.99
N LYS A 92 5.90 16.85 10.39
CA LYS A 92 5.64 16.89 8.94
C LYS A 92 6.90 16.77 8.09
N ASP A 93 8.03 17.25 8.60
CA ASP A 93 9.32 17.19 7.90
C ASP A 93 9.78 15.73 7.69
N SER A 94 9.50 14.86 8.67
CA SER A 94 9.80 13.43 8.60
C SER A 94 8.82 12.65 7.71
N HIS A 95 7.58 13.13 7.53
CA HIS A 95 6.50 12.37 6.89
C HIS A 95 6.87 11.86 5.50
N GLY A 96 7.47 12.69 4.65
CA GLY A 96 7.80 12.28 3.28
C GLY A 96 8.67 11.03 3.20
N LYS A 97 9.71 10.96 4.05
CA LYS A 97 10.62 9.80 4.12
C LYS A 97 9.92 8.58 4.70
N LEU A 98 9.14 8.74 5.77
CA LEU A 98 8.43 7.63 6.43
C LEU A 98 7.31 7.04 5.54
N GLN A 99 6.58 7.89 4.83
CA GLN A 99 5.56 7.47 3.86
C GLN A 99 6.19 6.68 2.71
N ALA A 100 7.35 7.10 2.22
CA ALA A 100 8.10 6.35 1.20
C ALA A 100 8.47 4.95 1.70
N MET A 101 9.05 4.83 2.90
CA MET A 101 9.39 3.54 3.49
C MET A 101 8.17 2.64 3.71
N TRP A 102 7.04 3.18 4.20
CA TRP A 102 5.79 2.42 4.35
C TRP A 102 5.33 1.80 3.03
N LEU A 103 5.28 2.62 1.98
CA LEU A 103 4.82 2.19 0.66
C LEU A 103 5.80 1.19 0.04
N GLU A 104 7.09 1.48 0.11
CA GLU A 104 8.13 0.64 -0.46
C GLU A 104 8.20 -0.72 0.24
N ALA A 105 8.12 -0.77 1.57
CA ALA A 105 8.08 -2.02 2.32
C ALA A 105 6.90 -2.90 1.88
N HIS A 106 5.69 -2.32 1.77
CA HIS A 106 4.53 -3.07 1.28
C HIS A 106 4.63 -3.47 -0.19
N TYR A 107 5.31 -2.69 -1.03
CA TYR A 107 5.60 -3.11 -2.40
C TYR A 107 6.56 -4.30 -2.41
N LEU A 108 7.69 -4.22 -1.70
CA LEU A 108 8.66 -5.31 -1.61
C LEU A 108 8.02 -6.62 -1.12
N GLU A 109 7.16 -6.55 -0.09
CA GLU A 109 6.41 -7.73 0.36
C GLU A 109 5.45 -8.27 -0.70
N ALA A 110 4.71 -7.40 -1.39
CA ALA A 110 3.78 -7.82 -2.43
C ALA A 110 4.50 -8.36 -3.69
N GLU A 111 5.67 -7.84 -4.02
CA GLU A 111 6.56 -8.32 -5.08
C GLU A 111 7.09 -9.71 -4.75
N ARG A 112 7.60 -9.88 -3.52
CA ARG A 112 8.07 -11.16 -3.00
C ARG A 112 6.98 -12.24 -3.03
N LEU A 113 5.77 -11.89 -2.61
CA LEU A 113 4.63 -12.83 -2.64
C LEU A 113 4.17 -13.20 -4.05
N ARG A 114 4.34 -12.31 -5.04
CA ARG A 114 3.93 -12.56 -6.43
C ARG A 114 5.04 -13.14 -7.30
N GLY A 115 6.29 -13.04 -6.89
CA GLY A 115 7.46 -13.46 -7.67
C GLY A 115 7.69 -12.63 -8.95
N ARG A 116 7.12 -11.43 -9.04
CA ARG A 116 7.27 -10.54 -10.21
C ARG A 116 7.17 -9.06 -9.80
N PRO A 117 7.77 -8.13 -10.56
CA PRO A 117 7.65 -6.70 -10.33
C PRO A 117 6.19 -6.21 -10.33
N LEU A 118 5.87 -5.26 -9.44
CA LEU A 118 4.55 -4.68 -9.31
C LEU A 118 4.27 -3.66 -10.43
N GLY A 119 3.24 -3.92 -11.23
CA GLY A 119 2.71 -2.93 -12.17
C GLY A 119 1.91 -1.81 -11.49
N PRO A 120 1.58 -0.72 -12.20
CA PRO A 120 0.85 0.44 -11.63
C PRO A 120 -0.47 0.07 -10.95
N VAL A 121 -1.22 -0.87 -11.54
CA VAL A 121 -2.51 -1.35 -10.98
C VAL A 121 -2.30 -2.10 -9.68
N ASP A 122 -1.26 -2.92 -9.59
CA ASP A 122 -0.98 -3.68 -8.38
C ASP A 122 -0.44 -2.76 -7.27
N LYS A 123 0.40 -1.78 -7.60
CA LYS A 123 0.80 -0.72 -6.65
C LYS A 123 -0.42 0.06 -6.11
N TYR A 124 -1.39 0.39 -6.97
CA TYR A 124 -2.65 0.99 -6.52
C TYR A 124 -3.42 0.08 -5.56
N ARG A 125 -3.50 -1.23 -5.85
CA ARG A 125 -4.16 -2.20 -4.96
C ARG A 125 -3.47 -2.29 -3.60
N VAL A 126 -2.14 -2.25 -3.55
CA VAL A 126 -1.36 -2.23 -2.31
C VAL A 126 -1.67 -0.99 -1.49
N ARG A 127 -1.59 0.22 -2.07
CA ARG A 127 -1.94 1.49 -1.38
C ARG A 127 -3.36 1.49 -0.81
N LYS A 128 -4.29 0.86 -1.54
CA LYS A 128 -5.69 0.76 -1.11
C LYS A 128 -5.87 -0.25 0.03
N LYS A 129 -5.11 -1.35 0.02
CA LYS A 129 -5.15 -2.38 1.06
C LYS A 129 -4.47 -1.92 2.34
N PHE A 130 -3.38 -1.17 2.21
CA PHE A 130 -2.55 -0.67 3.31
C PHE A 130 -2.44 0.86 3.20
N PRO A 131 -3.49 1.60 3.62
CA PRO A 131 -3.45 3.06 3.63
C PRO A 131 -2.37 3.56 4.59
N LEU A 132 -1.89 4.79 4.38
CA LEU A 132 -0.93 5.42 5.27
C LEU A 132 -1.54 5.62 6.67
N PRO A 133 -0.81 5.29 7.75
CA PRO A 133 -1.31 5.50 9.10
C PRO A 133 -1.37 7.00 9.45
N ASN A 134 -2.31 7.36 10.33
CA ASN A 134 -2.62 8.75 10.72
C ASN A 134 -1.48 9.45 11.49
N THR A 135 -0.50 8.69 11.93
CA THR A 135 0.74 9.11 12.59
C THR A 135 1.75 9.75 11.65
N ILE A 136 1.71 9.40 10.37
CA ILE A 136 2.58 9.93 9.31
C ILE A 136 1.77 10.58 8.16
N TRP A 137 0.47 10.78 8.36
CA TRP A 137 -0.45 11.33 7.37
C TRP A 137 -1.62 12.07 8.02
N ASP A 138 -1.85 13.32 7.63
CA ASP A 138 -2.87 14.21 8.23
C ASP A 138 -4.33 13.82 7.89
N GLY A 139 -4.55 12.75 7.12
CA GLY A 139 -5.88 12.18 6.90
C GLY A 139 -6.69 12.83 5.79
N GLU A 140 -6.15 13.78 5.02
CA GLU A 140 -6.83 14.35 3.86
C GLU A 140 -6.98 13.33 2.73
N GLN A 141 -8.00 12.48 2.85
CA GLN A 141 -8.36 11.55 1.79
C GLN A 141 -9.24 12.28 0.78
N LYS A 142 -8.67 12.59 -0.39
CA LYS A 142 -9.48 13.07 -1.52
C LYS A 142 -10.42 11.95 -1.94
N ASN A 143 -11.70 12.08 -1.61
CA ASN A 143 -12.72 11.17 -2.12
C ASN A 143 -12.86 11.38 -3.62
N HIS A 144 -12.21 10.52 -4.40
CA HIS A 144 -12.26 10.53 -5.87
C HIS A 144 -13.59 10.01 -6.44
N CYS A 145 -14.60 9.81 -5.60
CA CYS A 145 -15.95 9.58 -6.06
C CYS A 145 -16.58 10.90 -6.50
N PHE A 146 -17.29 10.89 -7.63
CA PHE A 146 -18.12 12.03 -8.01
C PHE A 146 -19.15 12.35 -6.92
N LYS A 147 -19.63 13.59 -6.87
CA LYS A 147 -20.72 14.00 -5.96
C LYS A 147 -21.97 13.15 -6.20
N GLU A 148 -22.79 12.95 -5.17
CA GLU A 148 -23.95 12.04 -5.28
C GLU A 148 -24.94 12.49 -6.36
N ARG A 149 -25.16 13.80 -6.54
CA ARG A 149 -25.96 14.35 -7.65
C ARG A 149 -25.46 13.87 -9.01
N THR A 150 -24.16 14.00 -9.27
CA THR A 150 -23.52 13.55 -10.51
C THR A 150 -23.62 12.03 -10.68
N ARG A 151 -23.42 11.27 -9.59
CA ARG A 151 -23.56 9.80 -9.59
C ARG A 151 -24.98 9.37 -9.92
N GLY A 152 -25.99 10.02 -9.34
CA GLY A 152 -27.40 9.78 -9.62
C GLY A 152 -27.72 9.97 -11.10
N LEU A 153 -27.32 11.10 -11.68
CA LEU A 153 -27.55 11.39 -13.09
C LEU A 153 -26.91 10.34 -14.02
N LEU A 154 -25.67 9.92 -13.73
CA LEU A 154 -24.99 8.87 -14.50
C LEU A 154 -25.69 7.51 -14.38
N ARG A 155 -26.22 7.16 -13.19
CA ARG A 155 -26.97 5.91 -12.99
C ARG A 155 -28.29 5.92 -13.74
N GLU A 156 -29.03 7.01 -13.71
CA GLU A 156 -30.31 7.15 -14.42
C GLU A 156 -30.11 6.95 -15.93
N TRP A 157 -29.16 7.68 -16.53
CA TRP A 157 -28.83 7.53 -17.94
C TRP A 157 -28.34 6.12 -18.31
N TYR A 158 -27.64 5.45 -17.39
CA TYR A 158 -27.17 4.08 -17.63
C TYR A 158 -28.31 3.07 -17.74
N LEU A 159 -29.41 3.26 -17.01
CA LEU A 159 -30.59 2.39 -17.13
C LEU A 159 -31.25 2.54 -18.50
N GLN A 160 -31.22 3.75 -19.07
CA GLN A 160 -31.78 4.03 -20.39
C GLN A 160 -30.88 3.55 -21.53
N ASP A 161 -29.58 3.85 -21.47
CA ASP A 161 -28.60 3.53 -22.51
C ASP A 161 -27.22 3.21 -21.91
N PRO A 162 -26.88 1.92 -21.70
CA PRO A 162 -25.57 1.51 -21.19
C PRO A 162 -24.40 1.79 -22.15
N TYR A 163 -24.66 2.11 -23.43
CA TYR A 163 -23.66 2.29 -24.48
C TYR A 163 -23.85 3.63 -25.22
N PRO A 164 -23.73 4.78 -24.52
CA PRO A 164 -23.97 6.08 -25.12
C PRO A 164 -22.95 6.38 -26.24
N ASN A 165 -23.44 6.94 -27.35
CA ASN A 165 -22.60 7.40 -28.45
C ASN A 165 -21.75 8.64 -28.06
N PRO A 166 -20.74 9.05 -28.87
CA PRO A 166 -19.89 10.19 -28.54
C PRO A 166 -20.63 11.52 -28.34
N GLY A 167 -21.77 11.73 -29.02
CA GLY A 167 -22.61 12.92 -28.84
C GLY A 167 -23.29 12.94 -27.47
N LYS A 168 -23.96 11.85 -27.10
CA LYS A 168 -24.60 11.68 -25.78
C LYS A 168 -23.57 11.76 -24.64
N LYS A 169 -22.35 11.26 -24.83
CA LYS A 169 -21.26 11.41 -23.84
C LYS A 169 -20.88 12.87 -23.61
N ARG A 170 -20.83 13.70 -24.66
CA ARG A 170 -20.57 15.15 -24.54
C ARG A 170 -21.72 15.88 -23.87
N GLU A 171 -22.96 15.48 -24.14
CA GLU A 171 -24.14 16.01 -23.45
C GLU A 171 -24.11 15.69 -21.95
N LEU A 172 -23.86 14.43 -21.61
CA LEU A 172 -23.68 13.98 -20.22
C LEU A 172 -22.53 14.71 -19.52
N ALA A 173 -21.41 14.92 -20.20
CA ALA A 173 -20.28 15.69 -19.69
C ALA A 173 -20.71 17.12 -19.30
N ARG A 174 -21.43 17.82 -20.20
CA ARG A 174 -22.00 19.14 -19.91
C ARG A 174 -22.99 19.13 -18.75
N ALA A 175 -23.89 18.15 -18.70
CA ALA A 175 -24.92 18.04 -17.66
C ALA A 175 -24.35 17.68 -16.27
N THR A 176 -23.24 16.92 -16.24
CA THR A 176 -22.62 16.44 -15.00
C THR A 176 -21.47 17.31 -14.48
N GLY A 177 -20.96 18.23 -15.32
CA GLY A 177 -19.73 18.97 -15.04
C GLY A 177 -18.47 18.10 -15.08
N LEU A 178 -18.51 16.96 -15.77
CA LEU A 178 -17.38 16.04 -15.94
C LEU A 178 -16.79 16.17 -17.35
N THR A 179 -15.57 15.65 -17.54
CA THR A 179 -15.02 15.50 -18.89
C THR A 179 -15.66 14.32 -19.63
N ALA A 180 -15.74 14.40 -20.96
CA ALA A 180 -16.26 13.29 -21.77
C ALA A 180 -15.50 11.96 -21.53
N THR A 181 -14.21 12.05 -21.22
CA THR A 181 -13.36 10.91 -20.83
C THR A 181 -13.77 10.32 -19.49
N GLN A 182 -14.02 11.15 -18.46
CA GLN A 182 -14.50 10.69 -17.15
C GLN A 182 -15.86 9.97 -17.27
N VAL A 183 -16.79 10.53 -18.05
CA VAL A 183 -18.07 9.88 -18.36
C VAL A 183 -17.84 8.55 -19.09
N GLY A 184 -17.02 8.54 -20.14
CA GLY A 184 -16.69 7.32 -20.88
C GLY A 184 -16.10 6.22 -19.99
N ASN A 185 -15.18 6.58 -19.10
CA ASN A 185 -14.57 5.68 -18.12
C ASN A 185 -15.58 5.17 -17.09
N TRP A 186 -16.49 6.03 -16.63
CA TRP A 186 -17.54 5.63 -15.70
C TRP A 186 -18.44 4.54 -16.30
N PHE A 187 -18.93 4.74 -17.53
CA PHE A 187 -19.78 3.76 -18.22
C PHE A 187 -19.04 2.45 -18.48
N LYS A 188 -17.78 2.52 -18.93
CA LYS A 188 -16.91 1.33 -19.11
C LYS A 188 -16.77 0.55 -17.79
N ASN A 189 -16.43 1.26 -16.71
CA ASN A 189 -16.22 0.66 -15.39
C ASN A 189 -17.52 0.13 -14.77
N ARG A 190 -18.68 0.72 -15.10
CA ARG A 190 -19.98 0.22 -14.65
C ARG A 190 -20.31 -1.11 -15.33
N ARG A 191 -20.21 -1.19 -16.67
CA ARG A 191 -20.43 -2.45 -17.41
C ARG A 191 -19.49 -3.57 -16.98
N GLN A 192 -18.24 -3.24 -16.66
CA GLN A 192 -17.29 -4.23 -16.12
C GLN A 192 -17.75 -4.80 -14.77
N ARG A 193 -18.24 -3.94 -13.86
CA ARG A 193 -18.77 -4.36 -12.56
C ARG A 193 -20.01 -5.24 -12.71
N ASP A 194 -20.91 -4.89 -13.62
CA ASP A 194 -22.13 -5.67 -13.85
C ASP A 194 -21.81 -7.07 -14.40
N ARG A 195 -20.85 -7.18 -15.35
CA ARG A 195 -20.38 -8.48 -15.83
C ARG A 195 -19.71 -9.32 -14.73
N ALA A 196 -18.88 -8.71 -13.89
CA ALA A 196 -18.24 -9.40 -12.77
C ALA A 196 -19.28 -9.91 -11.75
N ALA A 197 -20.30 -9.09 -11.44
CA ALA A 197 -21.41 -9.48 -10.57
C ALA A 197 -22.24 -10.63 -11.17
N ALA A 198 -22.54 -10.57 -12.47
CA ALA A 198 -23.26 -11.63 -13.18
C ALA A 198 -22.47 -12.96 -13.17
N ALA A 199 -21.16 -12.92 -13.40
CA ALA A 199 -20.30 -14.10 -13.32
C ALA A 199 -20.28 -14.71 -11.90
N LYS A 200 -20.18 -13.86 -10.87
CA LYS A 200 -20.20 -14.31 -9.46
C LYS A 200 -21.54 -14.96 -9.08
N ASN A 201 -22.66 -14.45 -9.58
CA ASN A 201 -23.98 -15.03 -9.32
C ASN A 201 -24.15 -16.40 -10.00
N ARG A 202 -23.61 -16.58 -11.22
CA ARG A 202 -23.62 -17.88 -11.90
C ARG A 202 -22.86 -18.95 -11.13
N LEU A 203 -21.69 -18.62 -10.60
CA LEU A 203 -20.88 -19.55 -9.80
C LEU A 203 -21.55 -19.95 -8.48
N GLN A 204 -22.28 -19.05 -7.84
CA GLN A 204 -23.03 -19.36 -6.61
C GLN A 204 -24.25 -20.25 -6.87
N HIS A 205 -24.97 -20.03 -7.96
CA HIS A 205 -26.13 -20.86 -8.32
C HIS A 205 -25.74 -22.26 -8.84
N HIS A 206 -24.55 -22.45 -9.42
CA HIS A 206 -24.05 -23.80 -9.79
C HIS A 206 -23.42 -24.55 -8.61
N GLY A 207 -23.32 -23.92 -7.42
CA GLY A 207 -22.86 -24.57 -6.17
C GLY A 207 -23.98 -25.04 -5.24
N ILE A 208 -25.24 -24.82 -5.61
CA ILE A 208 -26.42 -25.23 -4.84
C ILE A 208 -27.42 -25.88 -5.80
N GLY A 209 -27.23 -27.16 -6.11
CA GLY A 209 -28.21 -27.95 -6.84
C GLY A 209 -27.64 -28.93 -7.85
N VAL A 210 -26.99 -30.00 -7.37
CA VAL A 210 -27.26 -31.41 -7.72
C VAL A 210 -26.45 -32.31 -6.79
N ASP A 211 -26.80 -32.29 -5.49
CA ASP A 211 -26.44 -33.37 -4.57
C ASP A 211 -27.75 -33.86 -3.96
N GLY A 212 -28.30 -34.92 -4.54
CA GLY A 212 -29.66 -35.35 -4.26
C GLY A 212 -30.25 -36.37 -5.24
N MET A 213 -29.44 -37.25 -5.82
CA MET A 213 -29.93 -38.53 -6.33
C MET A 213 -28.88 -39.61 -6.11
N ARG A 214 -28.86 -40.16 -4.89
CA ARG A 214 -28.40 -41.53 -4.69
C ARG A 214 -29.50 -42.45 -5.21
N LEU A 215 -29.18 -43.33 -6.15
CA LEU A 215 -29.40 -44.77 -6.00
C LEU A 215 -28.73 -45.52 -7.15
N LEU A 216 -28.16 -46.67 -6.77
CA LEU A 216 -27.56 -47.75 -7.58
C LEU A 216 -26.12 -47.54 -8.10
N GLY A 217 -25.16 -48.06 -7.32
CA GLY A 217 -24.05 -48.80 -7.91
C GLY A 217 -24.54 -50.17 -8.45
N PRO A 218 -23.72 -50.95 -9.18
CA PRO A 218 -22.50 -51.48 -8.57
C PRO A 218 -21.26 -51.56 -9.51
N HIS A 219 -20.08 -51.54 -8.85
CA HIS A 219 -18.90 -52.39 -9.09
C HIS A 219 -18.25 -52.42 -10.50
N ASP A 220 -17.02 -51.90 -10.65
CA ASP A 220 -15.80 -52.74 -10.64
C ASP A 220 -14.49 -51.93 -10.72
N SER A 221 -13.43 -52.57 -10.23
CA SER A 221 -12.11 -52.07 -9.78
C SER A 221 -11.10 -51.67 -10.89
N PRO A 222 -9.90 -51.14 -10.53
CA PRO A 222 -9.08 -50.24 -11.35
C PRO A 222 -7.96 -50.95 -12.14
N SER A 223 -7.48 -50.33 -13.23
CA SER A 223 -6.18 -50.69 -13.81
C SER A 223 -5.53 -49.58 -14.65
N ALA A 224 -4.32 -49.22 -14.21
CA ALA A 224 -3.08 -48.94 -14.94
C ALA A 224 -3.06 -48.07 -16.23
N ALA A 225 -2.16 -47.08 -16.16
CA ALA A 225 -1.17 -46.69 -17.17
C ALA A 225 -1.65 -46.16 -18.54
N ALA A 226 -1.27 -44.92 -18.84
CA ALA A 226 -0.29 -44.61 -19.90
C ALA A 226 -0.17 -43.08 -20.10
N SER A 227 1.03 -42.54 -19.89
CA SER A 227 1.53 -41.48 -20.75
C SER A 227 1.88 -42.11 -22.10
N PRO A 228 1.77 -41.36 -23.21
CA PRO A 228 3.03 -40.98 -23.85
C PRO A 228 3.08 -39.54 -24.35
N THR A 229 4.29 -39.03 -24.27
CA THR A 229 4.91 -37.98 -25.09
C THR A 229 4.58 -38.10 -26.58
N THR A 230 4.26 -36.98 -27.24
CA THR A 230 4.83 -36.63 -28.56
C THR A 230 4.79 -35.12 -28.79
N SER A 231 5.98 -34.60 -29.06
CA SER A 231 6.30 -33.27 -29.55
C SER A 231 5.62 -32.94 -30.89
N VAL A 232 5.32 -31.65 -31.10
CA VAL A 232 5.46 -31.03 -32.41
C VAL A 232 6.14 -29.67 -32.27
N SER A 233 7.35 -29.60 -32.83
CA SER A 233 8.11 -28.39 -33.15
C SER A 233 7.47 -27.62 -34.31
N SER A 234 7.57 -26.29 -34.26
CA SER A 234 8.04 -25.42 -35.36
C SER A 234 8.03 -23.98 -34.83
N MET A 235 9.15 -23.39 -34.38
CA MET A 235 10.23 -22.85 -35.21
C MET A 235 9.72 -22.09 -36.44
N MET A 236 9.64 -20.77 -36.32
CA MET A 236 10.11 -19.89 -37.38
C MET A 236 10.94 -18.77 -36.74
N ASP A 237 12.21 -18.78 -37.11
CA ASP A 237 13.17 -17.68 -37.03
C ASP A 237 12.60 -16.43 -37.69
N ARG A 238 13.02 -15.24 -37.21
CA ARG A 238 13.91 -14.37 -38.01
C ARG A 238 14.39 -13.15 -37.23
N ILE A 239 15.71 -13.07 -37.24
CA ILE A 239 16.63 -11.99 -36.90
C ILE A 239 16.30 -10.72 -37.70
N ASP A 240 16.35 -9.55 -37.06
CA ASP A 240 17.10 -8.43 -37.65
C ASP A 240 17.72 -7.51 -36.59
N THR A 241 19.00 -7.26 -36.82
CA THR A 241 19.92 -6.36 -36.13
C THR A 241 19.79 -4.95 -36.71
N GLY A 242 19.86 -3.89 -35.90
CA GLY A 242 19.86 -2.55 -36.47
C GLY A 242 19.89 -1.40 -35.48
N THR A 243 21.09 -1.09 -35.01
CA THR A 243 21.52 0.14 -34.35
C THR A 243 21.12 1.40 -35.12
N SER A 244 20.50 2.40 -34.45
CA SER A 244 20.88 3.83 -34.57
C SER A 244 20.05 4.73 -33.65
N VAL A 245 20.77 5.32 -32.70
CA VAL A 245 20.68 6.72 -32.24
C VAL A 245 19.95 7.69 -33.17
N LEU A 246 19.02 8.48 -32.62
CA LEU A 246 18.84 9.92 -32.90
C LEU A 246 17.93 10.56 -31.81
N SER A 247 18.33 11.77 -31.42
CA SER A 247 17.91 12.60 -30.28
C SER A 247 16.51 13.25 -30.44
N PRO A 248 15.99 14.01 -29.43
CA PRO A 248 14.58 14.33 -29.24
C PRO A 248 14.13 15.63 -29.95
N PRO A 249 12.82 15.88 -30.07
CA PRO A 249 12.31 17.22 -30.29
C PRO A 249 11.99 17.91 -28.95
N SER A 250 12.57 19.10 -28.82
CA SER A 250 12.24 20.21 -27.93
C SER A 250 10.88 20.84 -28.24
N SER A 251 10.33 21.51 -27.21
CA SER A 251 9.35 22.61 -27.25
C SER A 251 7.91 22.28 -27.66
N ASP A 252 6.96 22.46 -26.74
CA ASP A 252 6.16 23.69 -26.74
C ASP A 252 5.31 23.90 -25.46
N SER A 253 5.34 25.16 -25.00
CA SER A 253 4.25 25.98 -24.46
C SER A 253 3.55 25.66 -23.11
N GLU A 254 3.86 26.54 -22.15
CA GLU A 254 2.96 27.33 -21.28
C GLU A 254 1.43 27.23 -21.54
N PHE A 255 0.61 27.08 -20.49
CA PHE A 255 -0.17 28.19 -19.88
C PHE A 255 -1.13 27.69 -18.77
N ASP A 256 -1.41 28.62 -17.84
CA ASP A 256 -2.20 28.60 -16.60
C ASP A 256 -3.58 27.92 -16.56
N VAL A 257 -3.92 27.37 -15.37
CA VAL A 257 -4.92 27.84 -14.36
C VAL A 257 -5.20 26.74 -13.35
#